data_AF-A0A377XBS9-F1
#
_entry.id   AF-A0A377XBS9-F1
#
_cell.length_a   1.000
_cell.length_b   1.000
_cell.length_c   1.000
_cell.angle_alpha   90.00
_cell.angle_beta   90.00
_cell.angle_gamma   90.00
#
_symmetry.space_group_name_H-M   'P 1'
#
loop_
_entity.id
_entity.type
_entity.pdbx_description
1 polymer ?
#
loop_
_entity_poly.entity_id
_entity_poly.type
_entity_poly.pdbx_seq_one_letter_code
_entity_poly.pdbx_strand_id
1 'polypeptide(L)' 'MGKVGMPLRVAVTGAGQSPALDVTVHAIGKSRSVDRINKALAFIAEREGQAS' A
#
# COMPACT_ATOMS: atom_id res chain seq x y z
N MET A 1 16.13 3.90 1.83
CA MET A 1 14.99 3.90 0.89
C MET A 1 14.18 2.58 0.81
N GLY A 2 14.67 1.43 1.30
CA GLY A 2 14.00 0.12 1.07
C GLY A 2 12.85 -0.30 2.00
N LYS A 3 12.74 0.27 3.21
CA LYS A 3 11.77 -0.21 4.22
C LYS A 3 10.32 0.24 3.97
N VAL A 4 10.12 1.39 3.33
CA VAL A 4 8.79 1.98 3.09
C VAL A 4 8.31 1.74 1.66
N GLY A 5 9.23 1.71 0.68
CA GLY A 5 8.87 1.61 -0.73
C GLY A 5 8.08 0.34 -1.08
N MET A 6 8.51 -0.82 -0.59
CA MET A 6 7.81 -2.08 -0.86
C MET A 6 6.44 -2.16 -0.17
N PRO A 7 6.30 -1.85 1.13
CA PRO A 7 4.98 -1.79 1.76
C PRO A 7 4.04 -0.80 1.07
N LEU A 8 4.53 0.39 0.70
CA LEU A 8 3.73 1.37 -0.01
C LEU A 8 3.28 0.86 -1.38
N ARG A 9 4.18 0.20 -2.14
CA ARG A 9 3.83 -0.42 -3.43
C ARG A 9 2.68 -1.40 -3.26
N VAL A 10 2.81 -2.36 -2.34
CA VAL A 10 1.77 -3.37 -2.11
C VAL A 10 0.46 -2.71 -1.67
N ALA A 11 0.53 -1.71 -0.79
CA ALA A 11 -0.66 -1.00 -0.34
C ALA A 11 -1.41 -0.31 -1.49
N VAL A 12 -0.70 0.32 -2.44
CA VAL A 12 -1.33 1.10 -3.52
C VAL A 12 -1.66 0.28 -4.77
N THR A 13 -0.97 -0.84 -5.03
CA THR A 13 -1.17 -1.67 -6.24
C THR A 13 -1.81 -3.02 -5.98
N GLY A 14 -1.73 -3.54 -4.75
CA GLY A 14 -2.08 -4.94 -4.44
C GLY A 14 -1.10 -5.98 -5.02
N ALA A 15 0.04 -5.54 -5.58
CA ALA A 15 1.01 -6.41 -6.24
C ALA A 15 2.45 -6.15 -5.77
N GLY A 16 3.27 -7.21 -5.74
CA GLY A 16 4.68 -7.09 -5.38
C GLY A 16 5.53 -6.32 -6.40
N GLN A 17 5.08 -6.23 -7.65
CA GLN A 17 5.76 -5.52 -8.74
C GLN A 17 4.87 -4.44 -9.34
N SER A 18 5.49 -3.36 -9.82
CA SER A 18 4.86 -2.24 -10.49
C SER A 18 5.90 -1.52 -11.36
N PRO A 19 5.49 -0.59 -12.25
CA PRO A 19 6.39 0.45 -12.74
C PRO A 19 7.00 1.26 -11.59
N ALA A 20 7.76 2.31 -11.91
CA ALA A 20 8.31 3.21 -10.91
C ALA A 20 7.22 3.70 -9.92
N LEU A 21 7.52 3.64 -8.61
CA LEU A 21 6.51 3.81 -7.56
C LEU A 21 5.92 5.23 -7.56
N ASP A 22 6.77 6.22 -7.79
CA ASP A 22 6.41 7.63 -7.96
C ASP A 22 5.42 7.83 -9.11
N VAL A 23 5.70 7.28 -10.29
CA VAL A 23 4.81 7.33 -11.47
C VAL A 23 3.49 6.63 -11.17
N THR A 24 3.56 5.47 -10.52
CA THR A 24 2.39 4.66 -10.17
C THR A 24 1.47 5.41 -9.20
N VAL A 25 2.01 5.96 -8.11
CA VAL A 25 1.25 6.73 -7.11
C VAL A 25 0.70 8.01 -7.72
N HIS A 26 1.48 8.69 -8.57
CA HIS A 26 1.01 9.88 -9.29
C HIS A 26 -0.19 9.56 -10.19
N ALA A 27 -0.12 8.48 -10.98
CA ALA A 27 -1.21 8.04 -11.85
C ALA A 27 -2.47 7.59 -11.07
N ILE A 28 -2.29 6.94 -9.92
CA ILE A 28 -3.40 6.60 -9.02
C ILE A 28 -4.02 7.87 -8.42
N GLY A 29 -3.22 8.89 -8.14
CA GLY A 29 -3.68 10.14 -7.55
C GLY A 29 -3.87 10.05 -6.03
N LYS A 30 -3.84 11.21 -5.38
CA LYS A 30 -3.70 11.34 -3.92
C LYS A 30 -4.82 10.66 -3.14
N SER A 31 -6.08 11.01 -3.42
CA SER A 31 -7.23 10.49 -2.65
C SER A 31 -7.27 8.95 -2.69
N ARG A 32 -7.24 8.38 -3.90
CA ARG A 32 -7.28 6.92 -4.08
C ARG A 32 -6.07 6.22 -3.43
N SER A 33 -4.89 6.83 -3.46
CA SER A 33 -3.70 6.27 -2.82
C SER A 33 -3.84 6.24 -1.30
N VAL A 34 -4.33 7.32 -0.69
CA VAL A 34 -4.59 7.41 0.76
C VAL A 34 -5.64 6.39 1.18
N ASP A 35 -6.75 6.27 0.43
CA ASP A 35 -7.80 5.31 0.73
C ASP A 35 -7.28 3.86 0.69
N ARG A 36 -6.42 3.54 -0.27
CA ARG A 36 -5.78 2.21 -0.38
C ARG A 36 -4.82 1.93 0.76
N ILE A 37 -4.03 2.91 1.18
CA ILE A 37 -3.13 2.79 2.34
C ILE A 37 -3.94 2.52 3.61
N ASN A 38 -5.03 3.27 3.84
CA ASN A 38 -5.90 3.04 5.00
C ASN A 38 -6.51 1.63 5.00
N LYS A 39 -6.96 1.14 3.83
CA LYS A 39 -7.44 -0.24 3.68
C LYS A 39 -6.37 -1.28 4.00
N ALA A 40 -5.14 -1.08 3.54
CA ALA A 40 -4.03 -1.98 3.83
C ALA A 40 -3.71 -2.03 5.33
N LEU A 41 -3.71 -0.88 6.01
CA LEU A 41 -3.50 -0.80 7.46
C LEU A 41 -4.63 -1.50 8.24
N ALA A 42 -5.89 -1.28 7.85
CA ALA A 42 -7.04 -1.95 8.48
C ALA A 42 -6.95 -3.48 8.33
N PHE A 43 -6.60 -3.97 7.14
CA PHE A 43 -6.40 -5.40 6.90
C PHE A 43 -5.28 -6.00 7.77
N ILE A 44 -4.15 -5.29 7.93
CA ILE A 44 -3.04 -5.73 8.78
C ILE A 44 -3.49 -5.80 10.24
N ALA A 45 -4.15 -4.77 10.74
CA ALA A 45 -4.64 -4.73 12.12
C ALA A 45 -5.63 -5.85 12.43
N GLU A 46 -6.57 -6.12 11.51
CA GLU A 46 -7.51 -7.23 11.63
C GLU A 46 -6.78 -8.58 11.66
N ARG A 47 -5.81 -8.79 10.76
CA ARG A 47 -5.01 -10.02 10.70
C ARG A 47 -4.16 -10.23 11.95
N GLU A 48 -3.56 -9.18 12.50
CA GLU A 48 -2.77 -9.25 13.74
C GLU A 48 -3.65 -9.61 14.94
N GLY A 49 -4.87 -9.04 15.02
CA GLY A 49 -5.84 -9.37 16.07
C GLY A 49 -6.38 -10.80 15.99
N GLN A 50 -6.48 -11.38 14.79
CA GLN A 50 -6.91 -12.78 14.58
C GLN A 50 -5.82 -13.81 14.89
N ALA A 51 -4.55 -13.39 14.91
CA ALA A 51 -3.40 -14.27 15.17
C ALA A 51 -3.05 -14.41 16.67
N SER A 52 -3.90 -13.86 17.55
CA SER A 52 -3.76 -13.86 19.02
C SER A 52 -4.67 -14.89 19.70
#